data_AF-A0A5C7Z0K7-F1
#
_entry.id   AF-A0A5C7Z0K7-F1
#
_cell.length_a   1.000
_cell.length_b   1.000
_cell.length_c   1.000
_cell.angle_alpha   90.00
_cell.angle_beta   90.00
_cell.angle_gamma   90.00
#
_symmetry.space_group_name_H-M   'P 1'
#
loop_
_entity.id
_entity.type
_entity.pdbx_description
1 polymer ?
#
loop_
_entity_poly.entity_id
_entity_poly.type
_entity_poly.pdbx_seq_one_letter_code
_entity_poly.pdbx_strand_id
1 'polypeptide(L)'
;MKKVNYEKVVSDLNQLLNEKYQSLALRSAFEDLDEERFRTFFTIDKDQYGREIIYFDKVIVFSQVYYSESEFSEEFVLEETKKWFNKYLDAMIKLKF
;
A
#
# COMPACT_ATOMS: atom_id res chain seq x y z
N MET A 1 -24.70 2.95 0.00
CA MET A 1 -23.29 3.35 -0.26
C MET A 1 -22.68 2.39 -1.26
N LYS A 2 -21.88 2.88 -2.22
CA LYS A 2 -21.11 1.96 -3.08
C LYS A 2 -20.08 1.27 -2.20
N LYS A 3 -20.08 -0.07 -2.21
CA LYS A 3 -19.08 -0.86 -1.52
C LYS A 3 -17.73 -0.61 -2.21
N VAL A 4 -16.71 -0.22 -1.46
CA VAL A 4 -15.36 -0.03 -1.99
C VAL A 4 -14.85 -1.35 -2.55
N ASN A 5 -14.35 -1.34 -3.78
CA ASN A 5 -13.64 -2.49 -4.35
C ASN A 5 -12.16 -2.40 -3.96
N TYR A 6 -11.80 -3.03 -2.86
CA TYR A 6 -10.43 -2.97 -2.36
C TYR A 6 -9.44 -3.79 -3.19
N GLU A 7 -9.89 -4.85 -3.87
CA GLU A 7 -9.04 -5.60 -4.81
C GLU A 7 -8.57 -4.71 -5.95
N LYS A 8 -9.48 -3.87 -6.48
CA LYS A 8 -9.15 -2.85 -7.48
C LYS A 8 -8.13 -1.85 -6.93
N VAL A 9 -8.33 -1.34 -5.71
CA VAL A 9 -7.38 -0.40 -5.08
C VAL A 9 -5.99 -1.02 -4.95
N VAL A 10 -5.88 -2.27 -4.50
CA VAL A 10 -4.61 -2.99 -4.39
C VAL A 10 -3.96 -3.22 -5.76
N SER A 11 -4.76 -3.55 -6.77
CA SER A 11 -4.28 -3.67 -8.16
C SER A 11 -3.70 -2.36 -8.67
N ASP A 12 -4.43 -1.25 -8.49
CA ASP A 12 -4.01 0.09 -8.90
C ASP A 12 -2.70 0.51 -8.19
N LEU A 13 -2.57 0.22 -6.88
CA LEU A 13 -1.35 0.48 -6.11
C LEU A 13 -0.15 -0.33 -6.60
N ASN A 14 -0.33 -1.62 -6.87
CA ASN A 14 0.74 -2.48 -7.37
C ASN A 14 1.17 -2.07 -8.79
N GLN A 15 0.22 -1.69 -9.66
CA GLN A 15 0.55 -1.17 -10.99
C GLN A 15 1.37 0.12 -10.89
N LEU A 16 0.92 1.10 -10.08
CA LEU A 16 1.64 2.36 -9.86
C LEU A 16 3.06 2.13 -9.33
N LEU A 17 3.22 1.22 -8.37
CA LEU A 17 4.53 0.93 -7.80
C LEU A 17 5.43 0.22 -8.80
N ASN A 18 4.90 -0.71 -9.60
CA ASN A 18 5.66 -1.39 -10.64
C ASN A 18 6.12 -0.42 -11.76
N GLU A 19 5.25 0.47 -12.22
CA GLU A 19 5.62 1.53 -13.18
C GLU A 19 6.74 2.43 -12.62
N LYS A 20 6.64 2.80 -11.34
CA LYS A 20 7.66 3.58 -10.66
C LYS A 20 8.96 2.81 -10.43
N TYR A 21 8.91 1.53 -10.08
CA TYR A 21 10.08 0.66 -9.87
C TYR A 21 10.84 0.38 -11.18
N GLN A 22 10.11 0.20 -12.29
CA GLN A 22 10.71 0.06 -13.63
C GLN A 22 11.45 1.34 -14.08
N SER A 23 11.21 2.49 -13.43
CA SER A 23 12.06 3.66 -13.58
C SER A 23 13.36 3.49 -12.78
N LEU A 24 14.51 3.71 -13.45
CA LEU A 24 15.87 3.50 -12.92
C LEU A 24 16.14 4.14 -11.53
N ALA A 25 15.41 5.19 -11.16
CA ALA A 25 15.62 5.93 -9.92
C ALA A 25 15.14 5.21 -8.65
N LEU A 26 14.15 4.32 -8.76
CA LEU A 26 13.63 3.55 -7.62
C LEU A 26 14.30 2.19 -7.47
N ARG A 27 14.80 1.63 -8.57
CA ARG A 27 15.52 0.35 -8.56
C ARG A 27 16.71 0.35 -7.59
N SER A 28 17.47 1.44 -7.53
CA SER A 28 18.61 1.60 -6.58
C SER A 28 18.18 1.81 -5.12
N ALA A 29 17.00 2.40 -4.88
CA ALA A 29 16.49 2.58 -3.51
C ALA A 29 15.96 1.28 -2.90
N PHE A 30 15.66 0.29 -3.75
CA PHE A 30 15.04 -0.99 -3.44
C PHE A 30 15.97 -2.18 -3.76
N GLU A 31 17.27 -1.96 -3.99
CA GLU A 31 18.26 -3.02 -4.33
C GLU A 31 18.34 -4.16 -3.27
N ASP A 32 17.99 -3.88 -2.01
CA ASP A 32 17.92 -4.88 -0.93
C ASP A 32 16.59 -5.66 -0.89
N LEU A 33 15.59 -5.26 -1.68
CA LEU A 33 14.35 -6.01 -1.82
C LEU A 33 14.57 -7.02 -2.95
N ASP A 34 14.79 -8.25 -2.51
CA ASP A 34 15.01 -9.49 -3.25
C ASP A 34 14.19 -9.59 -4.57
N GLU A 35 14.85 -9.69 -5.74
CA GLU A 35 14.24 -9.74 -7.08
C GLU A 35 13.20 -10.88 -7.23
N GLU A 36 13.27 -11.93 -6.42
CA GLU A 36 12.33 -13.07 -6.44
C GLU A 36 10.97 -12.77 -5.78
N ARG A 37 10.83 -11.71 -4.97
CA ARG A 37 9.55 -11.37 -4.28
C ARG A 37 8.61 -10.46 -5.09
N PHE A 38 9.02 -10.03 -6.28
CA PHE A 38 8.42 -8.92 -7.02
C PHE A 38 7.18 -9.26 -7.87
N ARG A 39 6.12 -9.81 -7.27
CA ARG A 39 4.82 -9.84 -7.98
C ARG A 39 3.66 -9.25 -7.22
N THR A 40 3.77 -9.00 -5.92
CA THR A 40 2.69 -8.34 -5.16
C THR A 40 3.28 -7.63 -3.95
N PHE A 41 3.29 -6.30 -3.97
CA PHE A 41 3.83 -5.48 -2.89
C PHE A 41 2.74 -5.12 -1.89
N PHE A 42 1.63 -4.62 -2.41
CA PHE A 42 0.43 -4.34 -1.65
C PHE A 42 -0.45 -5.58 -1.62
N THR A 43 -0.91 -5.94 -0.43
CA THR A 43 -1.87 -7.05 -0.22
C THR A 43 -3.02 -6.57 0.63
N ILE A 44 -4.15 -7.25 0.55
CA ILE A 44 -5.33 -7.00 1.39
C ILE A 44 -5.68 -8.23 2.21
N ASP A 45 -6.12 -8.00 3.44
CA ASP A 45 -6.71 -9.00 4.32
C ASP A 45 -7.82 -8.37 5.17
N LYS A 46 -8.53 -9.19 5.95
CA LYS A 46 -9.53 -8.77 6.91
C LYS A 46 -9.08 -9.01 8.34
N ASP A 47 -9.44 -8.08 9.22
CA ASP A 47 -9.31 -8.34 10.65
C ASP A 47 -10.38 -9.30 11.18
N GLN A 48 -10.30 -9.62 12.47
CA GLN A 48 -11.24 -10.52 13.16
C GLN A 48 -12.71 -10.06 13.13
N TYR A 49 -12.97 -8.79 12.78
CA TYR A 49 -14.31 -8.21 12.67
C TYR A 49 -14.75 -8.04 11.21
N GLY A 50 -13.97 -8.54 10.25
CA GLY A 50 -14.26 -8.45 8.82
C GLY A 50 -13.92 -7.09 8.20
N ARG A 51 -13.14 -6.24 8.89
CA ARG A 51 -12.73 -4.92 8.41
C ARG A 51 -11.48 -5.05 7.54
N GLU A 52 -11.46 -4.33 6.43
CA GLU A 52 -10.40 -4.46 5.41
C GLU A 52 -9.11 -3.74 5.87
N ILE A 53 -7.97 -4.40 5.64
CA ILE A 53 -6.62 -3.91 5.94
C ILE A 53 -5.76 -4.07 4.71
N ILE A 54 -5.03 -3.01 4.32
CA ILE A 54 -4.03 -3.08 3.24
C ILE A 54 -2.64 -3.03 3.86
N TYR A 55 -1.78 -3.94 3.39
CA TYR A 55 -0.39 -4.07 3.81
C TYR A 55 0.55 -3.71 2.65
N PHE A 56 1.74 -3.21 2.98
CA PHE A 56 2.92 -3.16 2.11
C PHE A 56 4.04 -3.94 2.80
N ASP A 57 4.52 -5.03 2.21
CA ASP A 57 5.55 -5.92 2.81
C ASP A 57 5.33 -6.18 4.32
N LYS A 58 4.12 -6.65 4.67
CA LYS A 58 3.65 -6.95 6.04
C LYS A 58 3.43 -5.74 6.95
N VAL A 59 3.72 -4.52 6.51
CA VAL A 59 3.42 -3.29 7.27
C VAL A 59 2.03 -2.80 6.91
N ILE A 60 1.20 -2.51 7.92
CA ILE A 60 -0.12 -1.93 7.71
C ILE A 60 0.03 -0.51 7.17
N VAL A 61 -0.51 -0.27 5.98
CA VAL A 61 -0.53 1.05 5.32
C VAL A 61 -1.94 1.61 5.18
N PHE A 62 -2.97 0.79 5.43
CA PHE A 62 -4.34 1.26 5.60
C PHE A 62 -5.12 0.28 6.47
N SER A 63 -6.00 0.79 7.33
CA SER A 63 -6.95 -0.04 8.06
C SER A 63 -8.28 0.71 8.16
N GLN A 64 -9.36 0.03 7.78
CA GLN A 64 -10.72 0.55 7.84
C GLN A 64 -11.12 1.03 9.25
N VAL A 65 -10.45 0.53 10.30
CA VAL A 65 -10.70 0.87 11.71
C VAL A 65 -10.53 2.37 12.01
N TYR A 66 -9.68 3.06 11.25
CA TYR A 66 -9.30 4.45 11.55
C TYR A 66 -10.19 5.51 10.90
N TYR A 67 -11.20 5.11 10.14
CA TYR A 67 -11.96 6.01 9.29
C TYR A 67 -13.47 5.77 9.41
N SER A 68 -14.26 6.82 9.19
CA SER A 68 -15.71 6.70 9.21
C SER A 68 -16.23 6.10 7.91
N GLU A 69 -17.31 5.32 7.98
CA GLU A 69 -17.90 4.72 6.77
C GLU A 69 -18.30 5.79 5.74
N SER A 70 -18.76 6.97 6.20
CA SER A 70 -19.13 8.10 5.34
C SER A 70 -18.01 8.63 4.45
N GLU A 71 -16.75 8.31 4.76
CA GLU A 71 -15.57 8.74 4.00
C GLU A 71 -15.12 7.71 2.95
N PHE A 72 -15.69 6.51 2.94
CA PHE A 72 -15.19 5.43 2.08
C PHE A 72 -15.62 5.54 0.63
N SER A 73 -14.64 5.92 -0.19
CA SER A 73 -14.59 5.70 -1.64
C SER A 73 -13.29 4.99 -2.01
N GLU A 74 -13.23 4.39 -3.20
CA GLU A 74 -11.98 3.80 -3.71
C GLU A 74 -10.85 4.85 -3.76
N GLU A 75 -11.17 6.07 -4.16
CA GLU A 75 -10.23 7.19 -4.22
C GLU A 75 -9.70 7.56 -2.83
N PHE A 76 -10.57 7.62 -1.82
CA PHE A 76 -10.16 7.90 -0.45
C PHE A 76 -9.18 6.84 0.08
N VAL A 77 -9.52 5.55 -0.08
CA VAL A 77 -8.66 4.45 0.36
C VAL A 77 -7.32 4.48 -0.37
N LEU A 78 -7.33 4.75 -1.68
CA LEU A 78 -6.12 4.88 -2.48
C LEU A 78 -5.20 6.00 -1.97
N GLU A 79 -5.74 7.20 -1.72
CA GLU A 79 -4.97 8.35 -1.25
C GLU A 79 -4.42 8.19 0.16
N GLU A 80 -5.23 7.68 1.11
CA GLU A 80 -4.74 7.43 2.47
C GLU A 80 -3.70 6.30 2.51
N THR A 81 -3.85 5.26 1.68
CA THR A 81 -2.84 4.19 1.57
C THR A 81 -1.51 4.74 1.05
N LYS A 82 -1.53 5.57 -0.01
CA LYS A 82 -0.31 6.22 -0.54
C LYS A 82 0.38 7.09 0.51
N LYS A 83 -0.40 7.86 1.28
CA LYS A 83 0.11 8.76 2.32
C LYS A 83 0.85 8.00 3.43
N TRP A 84 0.27 6.91 3.93
CA TRP A 84 0.91 6.06 4.94
C TRP A 84 2.12 5.31 4.39
N PHE A 85 2.01 4.78 3.17
CA PHE A 85 3.14 4.17 2.47
C PHE A 85 4.34 5.13 2.32
N ASN A 86 4.12 6.37 1.88
CA ASN A 86 5.19 7.35 1.76
C ASN A 86 5.81 7.70 3.12
N LYS A 87 5.00 7.83 4.18
CA LYS A 87 5.53 8.01 5.55
C LYS A 87 6.39 6.84 6.00
N TYR A 88 5.99 5.61 5.67
CA TYR A 88 6.77 4.41 5.96
C TYR A 88 8.10 4.41 5.21
N LEU A 89 8.10 4.71 3.91
CA LEU A 89 9.34 4.84 3.13
C LEU A 89 10.25 5.94 3.69
N ASP A 90 9.72 7.12 3.99
CA ASP A 90 10.48 8.22 4.57
C ASP A 90 11.12 7.83 5.91
N ALA A 91 10.40 7.07 6.74
CA ALA A 91 10.91 6.56 8.00
C ALA A 91 12.03 5.52 7.76
N MET A 92 11.84 4.58 6.84
CA MET A 92 12.86 3.60 6.49
C MET A 92 14.13 4.24 5.95
N ILE A 93 14.02 5.23 5.06
CA ILE A 93 15.18 5.96 4.51
C ILE A 93 15.96 6.65 5.63
N LYS A 94 15.27 7.29 6.58
CA LYS A 94 15.90 7.95 7.73
C LYS A 94 16.58 6.98 8.71
N LEU A 95 16.12 5.74 8.78
CA LEU A 95 16.64 4.69 9.68
C LEU A 95 17.81 3.91 9.09
N LYS A 96 18.24 4.17 7.84
CA LYS A 96 19.43 3.52 7.27
C LYS A 96 20.67 3.93 8.10
N PHE A 97 21.15 3.01 8.93
CA PHE A 97 22.37 3.11 9.74
C PHE A 97 23.64 2.86 8.91
#